data_AF-A0A7V0UGM7-F1
#
_entry.id   AF-A0A7V0UGM7-F1
#
_cell.length_a   1.000
_cell.length_b   1.000
_cell.length_c   1.000
_cell.angle_alpha   90.00
_cell.angle_beta   90.00
_cell.angle_gamma   90.00
#
_symmetry.space_group_name_H-M   'P 1'
#
loop_
_entity.id
_entity.type
_entity.pdbx_description
1 polymer ?
#
loop_
_entity_poly.entity_id
_entity_poly.type
_entity_poly.pdbx_seq_one_letter_code
_entity_poly.pdbx_strand_id
1 'polypeptide(L)'
;MAFVRLFFSIALLSVLLLAALGYLRLAGERTEGVFDVQPPTPYFHYAPRAAPPLGRLLVVHGLGGSKEVMNMLSYALADSGYEVYSIDLPGHGDSQAGFNAMLSLNVLRAVLERLGTHTVVLGHSLGAGLLLDLANERRFDSMVLLSPPPTNIGRIDARRVLVLTGQFDLPPVRAFTRRLDGAHPVSIDLRTVRMAGHTGLILRPTTPRWIVEWLGGNPESIYFGERYTLLICMLITAAGLGGVLLWGGKPVSAGTGGLGGPQRTTVVAYVAASVAAFLVSAVAVVFEWLRLFGTDYLIGFVFVAGLTLCVFTWAAHAPRDPRSWRGSWRPPNFAPAALAAAYVIILPVVLIGSELAHTFLSPGRLWRFPVIAAASIPLLLADEVYLRPIRPWWKAAAAAMLTRLILGGFIATGVLTANRGDSFLVLIVHLVILFWLALWLAGDLVHNRTQDRLATAAFGALVQGWMFASLFIAT
;
A
#
# COMPACT_ATOMS: atom_id res chain seq x y z
N MET A 1 -14.09 -12.45 -33.01
CA MET A 1 -13.42 -12.27 -31.69
C MET A 1 -12.18 -11.38 -31.76
N ALA A 2 -11.26 -11.57 -32.71
CA ALA A 2 -10.03 -10.74 -32.79
C ALA A 2 -10.32 -9.24 -33.01
N PHE A 3 -11.23 -8.90 -33.93
CA PHE A 3 -11.66 -7.52 -34.18
C PHE A 3 -12.23 -6.84 -32.93
N VAL A 4 -13.09 -7.53 -32.19
CA VAL A 4 -13.70 -7.02 -30.95
C VAL A 4 -12.64 -6.72 -29.89
N ARG A 5 -11.67 -7.62 -29.70
CA ARG A 5 -10.56 -7.38 -28.76
C ARG A 5 -9.70 -6.20 -29.18
N LEU A 6 -9.34 -6.12 -30.46
CA LEU A 6 -8.55 -5.01 -30.99
C LEU A 6 -9.27 -3.67 -30.78
N PHE A 7 -10.57 -3.62 -31.09
CA PHE A 7 -11.40 -2.43 -30.89
C PHE A 7 -11.40 -1.98 -29.41
N PHE A 8 -11.68 -2.89 -28.46
CA PHE A 8 -11.67 -2.55 -27.04
C PHE A 8 -10.29 -2.16 -26.53
N SER A 9 -9.21 -2.81 -27.00
CA SER A 9 -7.85 -2.44 -26.64
C SER A 9 -7.51 -1.02 -27.10
N ILE A 10 -7.87 -0.66 -28.34
CA ILE A 10 -7.65 0.70 -28.87
C ILE A 10 -8.47 1.70 -28.06
N ALA A 11 -9.75 1.43 -27.80
CA ALA A 11 -10.61 2.32 -27.03
C ALA A 11 -10.05 2.57 -25.61
N LEU A 12 -9.66 1.51 -24.89
CA LEU A 12 -9.09 1.63 -23.54
C LEU A 12 -7.75 2.37 -23.56
N LEU A 13 -6.89 2.10 -24.54
CA LEU A 13 -5.64 2.84 -24.72
C LEU A 13 -5.89 4.33 -24.99
N SER A 14 -6.89 4.65 -25.82
CA SER A 14 -7.27 6.05 -26.08
C SER A 14 -7.75 6.75 -24.81
N VAL A 15 -8.59 6.11 -23.99
CA VAL A 15 -9.03 6.69 -22.70
C VAL A 15 -7.84 6.86 -21.76
N LEU A 16 -6.95 5.86 -21.66
CA LEU A 16 -5.74 5.93 -20.83
C LEU A 16 -4.86 7.12 -21.23
N LEU A 17 -4.61 7.29 -22.53
CA LEU A 17 -3.80 8.40 -23.06
C LEU A 17 -4.47 9.77 -22.84
N LEU A 18 -5.79 9.87 -23.04
CA LEU A 18 -6.53 11.11 -22.79
C LEU A 18 -6.51 11.48 -21.31
N ALA A 19 -6.69 10.50 -20.42
CA ALA A 19 -6.60 10.70 -18.98
C ALA A 19 -5.19 11.11 -18.55
N ALA A 20 -4.15 10.49 -19.13
CA ALA A 20 -2.76 10.87 -18.90
C ALA A 20 -2.45 12.29 -19.37
N LEU A 21 -2.88 12.68 -20.57
CA LEU A 21 -2.74 14.05 -21.08
C LEU A 21 -3.49 15.05 -20.19
N GLY A 22 -4.69 14.70 -19.71
CA GLY A 22 -5.42 15.50 -18.74
C GLY A 22 -4.65 15.67 -17.43
N TYR A 23 -4.06 14.58 -16.91
CA TYR A 23 -3.28 14.60 -15.68
C TYR A 23 -2.05 15.50 -15.84
N LEU A 24 -1.30 15.34 -16.94
CA LEU A 24 -0.11 16.14 -17.25
C LEU A 24 -0.40 17.64 -17.37
N ARG A 25 -1.58 18.04 -17.88
CA ARG A 25 -2.00 19.45 -17.91
C ARG A 25 -2.26 20.03 -16.53
N LEU A 26 -2.69 19.19 -15.59
CA LEU A 26 -2.94 19.57 -14.21
C LEU A 26 -1.72 19.37 -13.32
N ALA A 27 -0.73 18.57 -13.73
CA ALA A 27 0.47 18.34 -12.96
C ALA A 27 1.17 19.68 -12.69
N GLY A 28 1.46 19.95 -11.41
CA GLY A 28 2.32 21.08 -11.05
C GLY A 28 3.77 20.75 -11.38
N GLU A 29 4.64 21.75 -11.34
CA GLU A 29 6.07 21.54 -11.43
C GLU A 29 6.55 20.82 -10.16
N ARG A 30 6.97 19.56 -10.31
CA ARG A 30 7.55 18.73 -9.25
C ARG A 30 8.98 18.38 -9.63
N THR A 31 9.92 18.63 -8.73
CA THR A 31 11.31 18.20 -8.86
C THR A 31 11.70 17.30 -7.68
N GLU A 32 12.63 16.39 -7.94
CA GLU A 32 13.20 15.51 -6.91
C GLU A 32 14.50 16.12 -6.40
N GLY A 33 14.78 15.93 -5.12
CA GLY A 33 16.02 16.39 -4.52
C GLY A 33 16.36 15.64 -3.24
N VAL A 34 17.49 15.99 -2.64
CA VAL A 34 17.96 15.41 -1.38
C VAL A 34 18.43 16.55 -0.50
N PHE A 35 17.88 16.64 0.71
CA PHE A 35 18.44 17.52 1.73
C PHE A 35 19.76 16.94 2.21
N ASP A 36 20.79 17.78 2.19
CA ASP A 36 22.11 17.50 2.76
C ASP A 36 22.05 17.59 4.29
N VAL A 37 21.40 16.59 4.89
CA VAL A 37 21.30 16.36 6.34
C VAL A 37 21.77 14.94 6.62
N GLN A 38 21.88 14.54 7.89
CA GLN A 38 22.35 13.20 8.26
C GLN A 38 21.24 12.40 8.95
N PRO A 39 20.78 11.28 8.35
CA PRO A 39 21.10 10.78 7.01
C PRO A 39 20.53 11.67 5.88
N PRO A 40 21.10 11.60 4.65
CA PRO A 40 20.57 12.33 3.50
C PRO A 40 19.08 12.03 3.31
N THR A 41 18.28 13.07 3.12
CA THR A 41 16.81 12.96 3.16
C THR A 41 16.20 13.31 1.80
N PRO A 42 15.72 12.30 1.04
CA PRO A 42 15.03 12.52 -0.22
C PRO A 42 13.77 13.37 -0.06
N TYR A 43 13.48 14.20 -1.04
CA TYR A 43 12.27 15.00 -1.08
C TYR A 43 11.73 15.20 -2.49
N PHE A 44 10.43 15.49 -2.56
CA PHE A 44 9.79 16.14 -3.70
C PHE A 44 9.56 17.60 -3.36
N HIS A 45 9.96 18.48 -4.27
CA HIS A 45 9.69 19.91 -4.23
C HIS A 45 8.63 20.23 -5.25
N TYR A 46 7.60 20.96 -4.84
CA TYR A 46 6.49 21.39 -5.68
C TYR A 46 6.51 22.91 -5.73
N ALA A 47 6.74 23.45 -6.92
CA ALA A 47 6.74 24.89 -7.12
C ALA A 47 5.30 25.42 -7.07
N PRO A 48 5.09 26.61 -6.47
CA PRO A 48 3.78 27.25 -6.50
C PRO A 48 3.42 27.64 -7.94
N ARG A 49 2.13 27.60 -8.28
CA ARG A 49 1.67 28.04 -9.61
C ARG A 49 1.86 29.54 -9.88
N ALA A 50 1.93 30.35 -8.83
CA ALA A 50 2.13 31.78 -8.90
C ALA A 50 3.31 32.19 -7.99
N ALA A 51 4.13 33.13 -8.47
CA ALA A 51 5.25 33.70 -7.73
C ALA A 51 4.92 35.13 -7.27
N PRO A 52 5.43 35.59 -6.10
CA PRO A 52 6.23 34.82 -5.13
C PRO A 52 5.37 33.83 -4.31
N PRO A 53 5.98 32.77 -3.71
CA PRO A 53 5.26 31.85 -2.84
C PRO A 53 4.66 32.55 -1.62
N LEU A 54 3.49 32.08 -1.17
CA LEU A 54 2.87 32.50 0.09
C LEU A 54 3.68 32.10 1.33
N GLY A 55 4.49 31.05 1.19
CA GLY A 55 5.36 30.52 2.21
C GLY A 55 5.84 29.12 1.85
N ARG A 56 6.73 28.56 2.69
CA ARG A 56 7.18 27.17 2.58
C ARG A 56 6.33 26.26 3.43
N LEU A 57 6.08 25.05 2.92
CA LEU A 57 5.33 24.03 3.62
C LEU A 57 6.08 22.69 3.58
N LEU A 58 6.38 22.15 4.76
CA LEU A 58 6.96 20.81 4.90
C LEU A 58 5.85 19.79 5.16
N VAL A 59 5.79 18.75 4.33
CA VAL A 59 4.84 17.64 4.41
C VAL A 59 5.56 16.37 4.85
N VAL A 60 5.07 15.76 5.92
CA VAL A 60 5.65 14.56 6.54
C VAL A 60 4.62 13.43 6.52
N HIS A 61 4.98 12.31 5.90
CA HIS A 61 4.10 11.15 5.76
C HIS A 61 3.98 10.34 7.07
N GLY A 62 2.99 9.43 7.11
CA GLY A 62 2.80 8.48 8.21
C GLY A 62 3.66 7.21 8.09
N LEU A 63 3.58 6.34 9.11
CA LEU A 63 4.27 5.06 9.13
C LEU A 63 3.81 4.17 7.96
N GLY A 64 4.76 3.63 7.19
CA GLY A 64 4.49 2.85 5.98
C GLY A 64 4.09 3.67 4.76
N GLY A 65 4.12 5.00 4.87
CA GLY A 65 3.95 5.93 3.76
C GLY A 65 5.28 6.33 3.12
N SER A 66 5.23 7.37 2.31
CA SER A 66 6.38 8.01 1.65
C SER A 66 5.98 9.41 1.15
N LYS A 67 6.92 10.15 0.58
CA LYS A 67 6.63 11.42 -0.11
C LYS A 67 5.61 11.24 -1.25
N GLU A 68 5.61 10.10 -1.93
CA GLU A 68 4.65 9.76 -3.00
C GLU A 68 3.22 9.68 -2.49
N VAL A 69 3.00 9.07 -1.32
CA VAL A 69 1.65 8.96 -0.71
C VAL A 69 1.05 10.34 -0.43
N MET A 70 1.91 11.35 -0.23
CA MET A 70 1.52 12.72 0.04
C MET A 70 1.38 13.58 -1.24
N ASN A 71 1.77 13.08 -2.42
CA ASN A 71 1.81 13.82 -3.69
C ASN A 71 0.53 14.62 -3.95
N MET A 72 -0.63 13.95 -3.86
CA MET A 72 -1.91 14.56 -4.18
C MET A 72 -2.22 15.76 -3.27
N LEU A 73 -1.91 15.64 -1.98
CA LEU A 73 -2.08 16.71 -1.01
C LEU A 73 -1.06 17.83 -1.28
N SER A 74 0.19 17.50 -1.55
CA SER A 74 1.27 18.45 -1.82
C SER A 74 1.02 19.27 -3.10
N TYR A 75 0.52 18.64 -4.17
CA TYR A 75 0.08 19.36 -5.36
C TYR A 75 -1.05 20.35 -5.07
N ALA A 76 -2.03 19.98 -4.25
CA ALA A 76 -3.13 20.87 -3.90
C ALA A 76 -2.65 22.07 -3.07
N LEU A 77 -1.66 21.87 -2.19
CA LEU A 77 -1.04 22.96 -1.42
C LEU A 77 -0.20 23.87 -2.33
N ALA A 78 0.53 23.30 -3.31
CA ALA A 78 1.26 24.07 -4.29
C ALA A 78 0.35 24.88 -5.24
N ASP A 79 -0.78 24.30 -5.65
CA ASP A 79 -1.82 25.00 -6.40
C ASP A 79 -2.38 26.21 -5.64
N SER A 80 -2.41 26.14 -4.30
CA SER A 80 -2.85 27.25 -3.44
C SER A 80 -1.79 28.34 -3.23
N GLY A 81 -0.59 28.19 -3.79
CA GLY A 81 0.48 29.20 -3.77
C GLY A 81 1.61 28.93 -2.78
N TYR A 82 1.65 27.78 -2.11
CA TYR A 82 2.77 27.40 -1.23
C TYR A 82 3.91 26.74 -2.01
N GLU A 83 5.15 26.97 -1.57
CA GLU A 83 6.32 26.18 -1.99
C GLU A 83 6.38 24.94 -1.08
N VAL A 84 6.13 23.76 -1.64
CA VAL A 84 5.91 22.55 -0.82
C VAL A 84 7.09 21.59 -0.93
N TYR A 85 7.49 21.03 0.20
CA TYR A 85 8.51 19.97 0.30
C TYR A 85 7.89 18.75 0.98
N SER A 86 7.88 17.60 0.31
CA SER A 86 7.48 16.32 0.90
C SER A 86 8.70 15.43 1.05
N ILE A 87 8.98 14.95 2.26
CA ILE A 87 10.22 14.19 2.56
C ILE A 87 9.94 12.71 2.78
N ASP A 88 10.95 11.88 2.54
CA ASP A 88 10.96 10.49 3.02
C ASP A 88 11.66 10.39 4.38
N LEU A 89 10.95 9.86 5.37
CA LEU A 89 11.54 9.52 6.67
C LEU A 89 12.49 8.31 6.55
N PRO A 90 13.45 8.14 7.48
CA PRO A 90 14.26 6.92 7.58
C PRO A 90 13.41 5.64 7.47
N GLY A 91 13.88 4.66 6.69
CA GLY A 91 13.22 3.38 6.43
C GLY A 91 12.07 3.41 5.43
N HIS A 92 11.71 4.58 4.91
CA HIS A 92 10.60 4.81 4.00
C HIS A 92 11.07 5.36 2.67
N GLY A 93 10.27 5.11 1.63
CA GLY A 93 10.53 5.56 0.27
C GLY A 93 11.95 5.31 -0.21
N ASP A 94 12.60 6.37 -0.69
CA ASP A 94 13.96 6.35 -1.22
C ASP A 94 15.05 6.46 -0.14
N SER A 95 14.67 6.59 1.14
CA SER A 95 15.64 6.68 2.23
C SER A 95 16.50 5.42 2.30
N GLN A 96 17.82 5.62 2.38
CA GLN A 96 18.78 4.53 2.53
C GLN A 96 19.01 4.12 4.00
N ALA A 97 18.54 4.94 4.94
CA ALA A 97 18.59 4.62 6.37
C ALA A 97 17.46 3.66 6.75
N GLY A 98 17.68 2.84 7.79
CA GLY A 98 16.63 2.04 8.42
C GLY A 98 15.68 2.90 9.26
N PHE A 99 14.45 2.44 9.45
CA PHE A 99 13.48 3.15 10.28
C PHE A 99 13.91 3.21 11.75
N ASN A 100 13.95 4.42 12.32
CA ASN A 100 14.15 4.67 13.73
C ASN A 100 13.47 6.00 14.09
N ALA A 101 12.57 6.00 15.08
CA ALA A 101 11.77 7.18 15.41
C ALA A 101 12.60 8.39 15.87
N MET A 102 13.66 8.16 16.67
CA MET A 102 14.56 9.24 17.11
C MET A 102 15.37 9.80 15.94
N LEU A 103 15.81 8.93 15.02
CA LEU A 103 16.47 9.37 13.80
C LEU A 103 15.53 10.20 12.92
N SER A 104 14.28 9.79 12.77
CA SER A 104 13.25 10.54 12.05
C SER A 104 13.02 11.94 12.66
N LEU A 105 12.99 12.04 13.99
CA LEU A 105 12.87 13.33 14.69
C LEU A 105 14.09 14.24 14.42
N ASN A 106 15.31 13.68 14.46
CA ASN A 106 16.53 14.42 14.18
C ASN A 106 16.61 14.91 12.72
N VAL A 107 16.21 14.07 11.77
CA VAL A 107 16.08 14.45 10.35
C VAL A 107 15.11 15.61 10.20
N LEU A 108 13.94 15.53 10.83
CA LEU A 108 12.93 16.57 10.74
C LEU A 108 13.44 17.92 11.30
N ARG A 109 14.19 17.88 12.41
CA ARG A 109 14.85 19.06 12.97
C ARG A 109 15.82 19.69 11.95
N ALA A 110 16.71 18.89 11.37
CA ALA A 110 17.70 19.36 10.40
C ALA A 110 17.07 19.87 9.09
N VAL A 111 16.02 19.21 8.59
CA VAL A 111 15.28 19.67 7.39
C VAL A 111 14.61 21.02 7.65
N LEU A 112 13.99 21.20 8.81
CA LEU A 112 13.35 22.47 9.15
C LEU A 112 14.38 23.61 9.33
N GLU A 113 15.59 23.32 9.80
CA GLU A 113 16.69 24.30 9.83
C GLU A 113 17.07 24.76 8.41
N ARG A 114 17.06 23.84 7.43
CA ARG A 114 17.32 24.17 6.02
C ARG A 114 16.18 24.97 5.38
N LEU A 115 14.93 24.67 5.73
CA LEU A 115 13.74 25.32 5.15
C LEU A 115 13.42 26.70 5.77
N GLY A 116 13.80 26.91 7.02
CA GLY A 116 13.66 28.18 7.73
C GLY A 116 12.64 28.15 8.89
N THR A 117 12.64 29.23 9.69
CA THR A 117 11.85 29.33 10.92
C THR A 117 10.34 29.50 10.69
N HIS A 118 9.95 30.06 9.54
CA HIS A 118 8.55 30.35 9.18
C HIS A 118 7.90 29.26 8.30
N THR A 119 8.49 28.07 8.22
CA THR A 119 7.93 26.95 7.47
C THR A 119 6.66 26.43 8.13
N VAL A 120 5.57 26.38 7.38
CA VAL A 120 4.34 25.69 7.77
C VAL A 120 4.60 24.19 7.78
N VAL A 121 4.10 23.47 8.77
CA VAL A 121 4.31 22.02 8.85
C VAL A 121 3.00 21.27 8.74
N LEU A 122 3.00 20.19 7.97
CA LEU A 122 1.91 19.26 7.83
C LEU A 122 2.41 17.84 8.08
N GLY A 123 1.77 17.12 8.99
CA GLY A 123 2.10 15.73 9.27
C GLY A 123 0.88 14.82 9.18
N HIS A 124 1.06 13.60 8.69
CA HIS A 124 0.07 12.53 8.79
C HIS A 124 0.53 11.44 9.75
N SER A 125 -0.35 10.99 10.64
CA SER A 125 -0.10 9.88 11.58
C SER A 125 1.26 10.05 12.27
N LEU A 126 2.21 9.12 12.11
CA LEU A 126 3.58 9.24 12.64
C LEU A 126 4.20 10.63 12.41
N GLY A 127 4.09 11.20 11.20
CA GLY A 127 4.61 12.53 10.89
C GLY A 127 3.96 13.64 11.72
N ALA A 128 2.66 13.51 12.03
CA ALA A 128 1.98 14.44 12.93
C ALA A 128 2.46 14.28 14.39
N GLY A 129 2.72 13.05 14.83
CA GLY A 129 3.29 12.76 16.14
C GLY A 129 4.68 13.37 16.31
N LEU A 130 5.57 13.18 15.33
CA LEU A 130 6.92 13.78 15.34
C LEU A 130 6.87 15.31 15.35
N LEU A 131 5.92 15.93 14.64
CA LEU A 131 5.73 17.38 14.69
C LEU A 131 5.21 17.86 16.05
N LEU A 132 4.32 17.11 16.70
CA LEU A 132 3.90 17.39 18.07
C LEU A 132 5.08 17.30 19.05
N ASP A 133 5.96 16.31 18.88
CA ASP A 133 7.16 16.18 19.71
C ASP A 133 8.08 17.40 19.55
N LEU A 134 8.32 17.86 18.30
CA LEU A 134 9.09 19.07 18.04
C LEU A 134 8.43 20.36 18.55
N ALA A 135 7.10 20.42 18.62
CA ALA A 135 6.40 21.58 19.14
C ALA A 135 6.68 21.83 20.64
N ASN A 136 7.22 20.83 21.36
CA ASN A 136 7.73 21.00 22.72
C ASN A 136 9.06 21.78 22.77
N GLU A 137 9.86 21.70 21.71
CA GLU A 137 11.23 22.22 21.64
C GLU A 137 11.30 23.56 20.91
N ARG A 138 10.41 23.80 19.94
CA ARG A 138 10.40 24.99 19.10
C ARG A 138 8.99 25.48 18.81
N ARG A 139 8.89 26.78 18.56
CA ARG A 139 7.65 27.42 18.13
C ARG A 139 7.39 27.21 16.63
N PHE A 140 6.16 26.91 16.28
CA PHE A 140 5.65 26.89 14.89
C PHE A 140 4.64 28.01 14.65
N ASP A 141 4.64 28.60 13.45
CA ASP A 141 3.61 29.57 13.07
C ASP A 141 2.28 28.89 12.77
N SER A 142 2.31 27.83 11.96
CA SER A 142 1.13 27.06 11.59
C SER A 142 1.46 25.57 11.53
N MET A 143 0.63 24.75 12.18
CA MET A 143 0.74 23.30 12.15
C MET A 143 -0.56 22.67 11.64
N VAL A 144 -0.45 21.69 10.75
CA VAL A 144 -1.57 20.89 10.25
C VAL A 144 -1.31 19.42 10.60
N LEU A 145 -2.16 18.85 11.43
CA LEU A 145 -2.01 17.49 11.97
C LEU A 145 -3.14 16.61 11.46
N LEU A 146 -2.80 15.63 10.62
CA LEU A 146 -3.74 14.69 10.04
C LEU A 146 -3.68 13.37 10.80
N SER A 147 -4.76 13.03 11.50
CA SER A 147 -4.89 11.80 12.29
C SER A 147 -3.67 11.53 13.22
N PRO A 148 -3.28 12.48 14.10
CA PRO A 148 -2.11 12.29 14.94
C PRO A 148 -2.28 11.09 15.88
N PRO A 149 -1.26 10.23 16.03
CA PRO A 149 -1.32 9.08 16.92
C PRO A 149 -1.36 9.54 18.37
N PRO A 150 -1.86 8.71 19.30
CA PRO A 150 -1.74 8.99 20.71
C PRO A 150 -0.26 9.11 21.11
N THR A 151 0.14 10.29 21.58
CA THR A 151 1.47 10.56 22.15
C THR A 151 1.31 11.22 23.52
N ASN A 152 2.42 11.35 24.25
CA ASN A 152 2.41 12.18 25.45
C ASN A 152 2.32 13.65 25.02
N ILE A 153 1.23 14.31 25.41
CA ILE A 153 1.00 15.71 25.07
C ILE A 153 1.84 16.57 26.02
N GLY A 154 2.94 17.12 25.51
CA GLY A 154 3.73 18.14 26.20
C GLY A 154 3.17 19.55 25.95
N ARG A 155 4.04 20.55 25.77
CA ARG A 155 3.64 21.91 25.37
C ARG A 155 3.56 21.98 23.83
N ILE A 156 2.40 22.30 23.27
CA ILE A 156 2.28 22.63 21.85
C ILE A 156 2.61 24.12 21.66
N ASP A 157 3.85 24.45 21.33
CA ASP A 157 4.26 25.82 21.03
C ASP A 157 3.96 26.15 19.57
N ALA A 158 2.73 26.58 19.29
CA ALA A 158 2.34 27.01 17.95
C ALA A 158 1.37 28.19 18.00
N ARG A 159 1.43 29.08 17.00
CA ARG A 159 0.47 30.21 16.90
C ARG A 159 -0.93 29.74 16.51
N ARG A 160 -1.04 28.76 15.61
CA ARG A 160 -2.32 28.15 15.21
C ARG A 160 -2.13 26.69 14.81
N VAL A 161 -3.09 25.85 15.14
CA VAL A 161 -3.05 24.41 14.85
C VAL A 161 -4.37 23.95 14.25
N LEU A 162 -4.32 23.25 13.12
CA LEU A 162 -5.44 22.53 12.53
C LEU A 162 -5.25 21.04 12.78
N VAL A 163 -6.25 20.38 13.36
CA VAL A 163 -6.28 18.93 13.52
C VAL A 163 -7.42 18.37 12.69
N LEU A 164 -7.10 17.49 11.74
CA LEU A 164 -8.10 16.76 10.96
C LEU A 164 -8.07 15.29 11.36
N THR A 165 -9.23 14.71 11.67
CA THR A 165 -9.37 13.27 11.96
C THR A 165 -10.48 12.65 11.14
N GLY A 166 -10.35 11.37 10.80
CA GLY A 166 -11.39 10.66 10.07
C GLY A 166 -12.57 10.26 10.95
N GLN A 167 -13.78 10.27 10.40
CA GLN A 167 -14.98 9.75 11.07
C GLN A 167 -14.84 8.30 11.56
N PHE A 168 -14.18 7.46 10.74
CA PHE A 168 -13.93 6.04 10.99
C PHE A 168 -12.46 5.79 11.35
N ASP A 169 -11.78 6.80 11.86
CA ASP A 169 -10.41 6.66 12.35
C ASP A 169 -10.35 5.76 13.59
N LEU A 170 -9.15 5.29 13.95
CA LEU A 170 -8.95 4.34 15.03
C LEU A 170 -9.48 4.92 16.36
N PRO A 171 -10.16 4.12 17.20
CA PRO A 171 -10.70 4.60 18.46
C PRO A 171 -9.68 5.34 19.36
N PRO A 172 -8.42 4.85 19.52
CA PRO A 172 -7.39 5.58 20.27
C PRO A 172 -7.04 6.95 19.66
N VAL A 173 -6.94 7.04 18.33
CA VAL A 173 -6.65 8.30 17.60
C VAL A 173 -7.79 9.29 17.82
N ARG A 174 -9.05 8.87 17.66
CA ARG A 174 -10.23 9.73 17.88
C ARG A 174 -10.39 10.17 19.33
N ALA A 175 -9.98 9.33 20.29
CA ALA A 175 -9.96 9.71 21.70
C ALA A 175 -8.85 10.75 21.96
N PHE A 176 -7.67 10.56 21.37
CA PHE A 176 -6.55 11.47 21.49
C PHE A 176 -6.83 12.85 20.90
N THR A 177 -7.35 12.93 19.66
CA THR A 177 -7.64 14.22 19.01
C THR A 177 -8.65 15.06 19.78
N ARG A 178 -9.66 14.43 20.39
CA ARG A 178 -10.61 15.11 21.29
C ARG A 178 -9.96 15.62 22.58
N ARG A 179 -8.89 14.96 23.06
CA ARG A 179 -8.14 15.42 24.24
C ARG A 179 -7.22 16.60 23.91
N LEU A 180 -6.67 16.67 22.69
CA LEU A 180 -5.84 17.80 22.25
C LEU A 180 -6.61 19.13 22.34
N ASP A 181 -7.87 19.13 21.91
CA ASP A 181 -8.77 20.29 21.95
C ASP A 181 -8.99 20.85 23.38
N GLY A 182 -8.96 19.98 24.39
CA GLY A 182 -9.21 20.37 25.79
C GLY A 182 -7.98 20.74 26.61
N ALA A 183 -6.76 20.62 26.07
CA ALA A 183 -5.54 20.57 26.88
C ALA A 183 -4.63 21.82 26.83
N HIS A 184 -4.86 22.79 25.94
CA HIS A 184 -3.87 23.86 25.69
C HIS A 184 -4.42 25.28 25.49
N PRO A 185 -3.64 26.32 25.82
CA PRO A 185 -3.99 27.72 25.58
C PRO A 185 -3.92 28.15 24.10
N VAL A 186 -3.62 27.22 23.18
CA VAL A 186 -3.50 27.47 21.74
C VAL A 186 -4.85 27.24 21.07
N SER A 187 -5.24 28.09 20.12
CA SER A 187 -6.44 27.88 19.30
C SER A 187 -6.24 26.66 18.38
N ILE A 188 -6.71 25.50 18.82
CA ILE A 188 -6.76 24.28 18.03
C ILE A 188 -8.09 24.27 17.28
N ASP A 189 -8.05 24.23 15.96
CA ASP A 189 -9.21 23.99 15.10
C ASP A 189 -9.29 22.47 14.83
N LEU A 190 -10.18 21.78 15.55
CA LEU A 190 -10.40 20.35 15.37
C LEU A 190 -11.58 20.09 14.43
N ARG A 191 -11.34 19.41 13.31
CA ARG A 191 -12.40 19.03 12.36
C ARG A 191 -12.40 17.53 12.08
N THR A 192 -13.60 16.98 11.91
CA THR A 192 -13.79 15.58 11.54
C THR A 192 -14.16 15.46 10.06
N VAL A 193 -13.35 14.74 9.29
CA VAL A 193 -13.61 14.48 7.88
C VAL A 193 -14.56 13.28 7.74
N ARG A 194 -15.72 13.52 7.13
CA ARG A 194 -16.75 12.49 6.91
C ARG A 194 -16.26 11.39 5.99
N MET A 195 -16.71 10.16 6.24
CA MET A 195 -16.39 8.98 5.44
C MET A 195 -14.88 8.67 5.32
N ALA A 196 -14.03 9.24 6.17
CA ALA A 196 -12.59 8.98 6.16
C ALA A 196 -12.19 8.02 7.28
N GLY A 197 -11.32 7.06 6.96
CA GLY A 197 -10.54 6.30 7.95
C GLY A 197 -9.14 6.90 8.12
N HIS A 198 -8.28 6.23 8.89
CA HIS A 198 -6.95 6.72 9.25
C HIS A 198 -6.06 7.12 8.06
N THR A 199 -5.92 6.23 7.07
CA THR A 199 -5.19 6.49 5.82
C THR A 199 -6.07 7.11 4.75
N GLY A 200 -7.37 6.83 4.74
CA GLY A 200 -8.30 7.41 3.76
C GLY A 200 -8.44 8.93 3.86
N LEU A 201 -8.08 9.53 5.00
CA LEU A 201 -8.14 10.98 5.24
C LEU A 201 -7.38 11.79 4.20
N ILE A 202 -6.14 11.39 3.85
CA ILE A 202 -5.29 12.13 2.91
C ILE A 202 -5.75 12.01 1.45
N LEU A 203 -6.63 11.05 1.16
CA LEU A 203 -7.20 10.81 -0.17
C LEU A 203 -8.58 11.48 -0.36
N ARG A 204 -9.11 12.14 0.68
CA ARG A 204 -10.41 12.81 0.59
C ARG A 204 -10.25 14.22 0.01
N PRO A 205 -11.01 14.61 -1.04
CA PRO A 205 -10.96 15.96 -1.60
C PRO A 205 -11.30 17.08 -0.59
N THR A 206 -12.05 16.77 0.46
CA THR A 206 -12.37 17.72 1.54
C THR A 206 -11.14 18.12 2.36
N THR A 207 -10.16 17.23 2.50
CA THR A 207 -8.96 17.43 3.33
C THR A 207 -8.11 18.61 2.82
N PRO A 208 -7.60 18.63 1.58
CA PRO A 208 -6.83 19.77 1.08
C PRO A 208 -7.66 21.05 1.02
N ARG A 209 -8.97 20.98 0.72
CA ARG A 209 -9.85 22.16 0.71
C ARG A 209 -9.89 22.85 2.08
N TRP A 210 -10.10 22.10 3.15
CA TRP A 210 -10.12 22.65 4.51
C TRP A 210 -8.76 23.16 4.95
N ILE A 211 -7.67 22.49 4.56
CA ILE A 211 -6.31 22.95 4.89
C ILE A 211 -6.04 24.30 4.21
N VAL A 212 -6.33 24.40 2.91
CA VAL A 212 -6.12 25.63 2.14
C VAL A 212 -6.97 26.78 2.69
N GLU A 213 -8.25 26.54 2.96
CA GLU A 213 -9.16 27.51 3.56
C GLU A 213 -8.64 28.00 4.93
N TRP A 214 -8.20 27.08 5.79
CA TRP A 214 -7.68 27.42 7.12
C TRP A 214 -6.35 28.18 7.06
N LEU A 215 -5.52 27.89 6.05
CA LEU A 215 -4.31 28.64 5.76
C LEU A 215 -4.59 30.03 5.14
N GLY A 216 -5.85 30.35 4.82
CA GLY A 216 -6.28 31.61 4.22
C GLY A 216 -6.16 31.66 2.69
N GLY A 217 -5.94 30.51 2.04
CA GLY A 217 -5.92 30.38 0.58
C GLY A 217 -7.30 30.15 -0.03
N ASN A 218 -7.36 30.10 -1.36
CA ASN A 218 -8.60 29.86 -2.10
C ASN A 218 -8.76 28.35 -2.41
N PRO A 219 -9.73 27.64 -1.81
CA PRO A 219 -9.93 26.21 -2.07
C PRO A 219 -10.47 25.90 -3.49
N GLU A 220 -10.90 26.90 -4.25
CA GLU A 220 -11.29 26.73 -5.66
C GLU A 220 -10.10 26.76 -6.62
N SER A 221 -8.90 27.11 -6.15
CA SER A 221 -7.70 27.13 -7.00
C SER A 221 -6.96 25.79 -7.08
N ILE A 222 -7.45 24.76 -6.37
CA ILE A 222 -6.79 23.45 -6.28
C ILE A 222 -7.42 22.42 -7.21
N TYR A 223 -6.60 21.56 -7.81
CA TYR A 223 -7.06 20.55 -8.78
C TYR A 223 -7.03 19.12 -8.23
N PHE A 224 -7.29 18.96 -6.92
CA PHE A 224 -7.17 17.66 -6.25
C PHE A 224 -8.16 16.64 -6.82
N GLY A 225 -9.44 17.00 -6.94
CA GLY A 225 -10.50 16.08 -7.35
C GLY A 225 -10.34 15.62 -8.80
N GLU A 226 -9.93 16.55 -9.67
CA GLU A 226 -9.67 16.34 -11.09
C GLU A 226 -8.48 15.40 -11.28
N ARG A 227 -7.34 15.70 -10.64
CA ARG A 227 -6.15 14.83 -10.68
C ARG A 227 -6.48 13.43 -10.16
N TYR A 228 -7.20 13.34 -9.05
CA TYR A 228 -7.57 12.06 -8.45
C TYR A 228 -8.47 11.24 -9.37
N THR A 229 -9.47 11.88 -9.98
CA THR A 229 -10.38 11.23 -10.93
C THR A 229 -9.63 10.72 -12.16
N LEU A 230 -8.70 11.49 -12.69
CA LEU A 230 -7.87 11.09 -13.83
C LEU A 230 -6.95 9.92 -13.47
N LEU A 231 -6.32 9.93 -12.29
CA LEU A 231 -5.51 8.80 -11.81
C LEU A 231 -6.34 7.52 -11.68
N ILE A 232 -7.52 7.60 -11.06
CA ILE A 232 -8.42 6.43 -10.95
C ILE A 232 -8.87 5.95 -12.33
N CYS A 233 -9.16 6.88 -13.25
CA CYS A 233 -9.49 6.55 -14.63
C CYS A 233 -8.33 5.80 -15.32
N MET A 234 -7.09 6.28 -15.16
CA MET A 234 -5.89 5.62 -15.69
C MET A 234 -5.69 4.22 -15.09
N LEU A 235 -5.85 4.06 -13.77
CA LEU A 235 -5.72 2.75 -13.12
C LEU A 235 -6.78 1.75 -13.60
N ILE A 236 -8.05 2.17 -13.68
CA ILE A 236 -9.15 1.32 -14.13
C ILE A 236 -8.98 0.94 -15.61
N THR A 237 -8.59 1.90 -16.46
CA THR A 237 -8.40 1.65 -17.89
C THR A 237 -7.17 0.79 -18.17
N ALA A 238 -6.07 0.98 -17.44
CA ALA A 238 -4.92 0.09 -17.48
C ALA A 238 -5.28 -1.33 -17.03
N ALA A 239 -5.99 -1.48 -15.90
CA ALA A 239 -6.46 -2.79 -15.46
C ALA A 239 -7.39 -3.45 -16.51
N GLY A 240 -8.32 -2.68 -17.08
CA GLY A 240 -9.22 -3.13 -18.13
C GLY A 240 -8.47 -3.57 -19.40
N LEU A 241 -7.45 -2.81 -19.81
CA LEU A 241 -6.62 -3.12 -20.98
C LEU A 241 -5.88 -4.45 -20.77
N GLY A 242 -5.25 -4.64 -19.61
CA GLY A 242 -4.65 -5.93 -19.23
C GLY A 242 -5.67 -7.08 -19.27
N GLY A 243 -6.88 -6.83 -18.78
CA GLY A 243 -7.99 -7.79 -18.85
C GLY A 243 -8.37 -8.20 -20.27
N VAL A 244 -8.50 -7.24 -21.20
CA VAL A 244 -8.80 -7.51 -22.61
C VAL A 244 -7.66 -8.26 -23.31
N LEU A 245 -6.40 -7.91 -23.02
CA LEU A 245 -5.23 -8.57 -23.60
C LEU A 245 -5.10 -10.04 -23.17
N LEU A 246 -5.46 -10.35 -21.92
CA LEU A 246 -5.46 -11.72 -21.40
C LEU A 246 -6.77 -12.48 -21.67
N TRP A 247 -7.79 -11.81 -22.22
CA TRP A 247 -9.13 -12.36 -22.39
C TRP A 247 -9.18 -13.60 -23.29
N GLY A 248 -10.18 -14.45 -23.05
CA GLY A 248 -10.61 -15.59 -23.87
C GLY A 248 -9.61 -16.72 -23.99
N GLY A 249 -8.94 -17.03 -22.87
CA GLY A 249 -8.55 -18.39 -22.55
C GLY A 249 -9.78 -19.27 -22.23
N LYS A 250 -9.56 -20.58 -22.08
CA LYS A 250 -10.65 -21.53 -21.79
C LYS A 250 -10.90 -21.56 -20.28
N PRO A 251 -12.15 -21.40 -19.80
CA PRO A 251 -12.42 -21.60 -18.38
C PRO A 251 -12.13 -23.06 -18.02
N VAL A 252 -11.60 -23.30 -16.82
CA VAL A 252 -11.34 -24.66 -16.32
C VAL A 252 -12.62 -25.48 -16.41
N SER A 253 -12.59 -26.57 -17.18
CA SER A 253 -13.68 -27.54 -17.28
C SER A 253 -13.92 -28.19 -15.93
N ALA A 254 -15.18 -28.37 -15.55
CA ALA A 254 -15.53 -29.12 -14.35
C ALA A 254 -15.17 -30.61 -14.58
N GLY A 255 -14.05 -31.08 -14.01
CA GLY A 255 -13.59 -32.46 -14.22
C GLY A 255 -12.42 -32.90 -13.32
N THR A 256 -12.76 -33.65 -12.27
CA THR A 256 -12.09 -34.80 -11.61
C THR A 256 -10.60 -34.78 -11.20
N GLY A 257 -9.82 -33.72 -11.43
CA GLY A 257 -8.36 -33.72 -11.18
C GLY A 257 -7.82 -32.73 -10.13
N GLY A 258 -8.67 -32.18 -9.25
CA GLY A 258 -8.23 -31.29 -8.17
C GLY A 258 -8.88 -31.67 -6.86
N LEU A 259 -8.26 -31.27 -5.73
CA LEU A 259 -8.83 -31.33 -4.37
C LEU A 259 -10.07 -30.44 -4.19
N GLY A 260 -10.88 -30.25 -5.23
CA GLY A 260 -12.24 -29.74 -5.13
C GLY A 260 -13.13 -30.74 -4.38
N GLY A 261 -12.73 -31.08 -3.15
CA GLY A 261 -13.63 -31.58 -2.14
C GLY A 261 -14.66 -30.51 -1.78
N PRO A 262 -15.64 -30.85 -0.92
CA PRO A 262 -16.63 -29.90 -0.47
C PRO A 262 -15.98 -28.62 0.06
N GLN A 263 -16.55 -27.44 -0.18
CA GLN A 263 -16.04 -26.14 0.31
C GLN A 263 -15.62 -26.17 1.80
N ARG A 264 -16.25 -27.03 2.61
CA ARG A 264 -15.86 -27.33 4.00
C ARG A 264 -14.43 -27.85 4.15
N THR A 265 -13.95 -28.77 3.30
CA THR A 265 -12.58 -29.31 3.39
C THR A 265 -11.54 -28.24 3.10
N THR A 266 -11.82 -27.33 2.16
CA THR A 266 -10.96 -26.18 1.89
C THR A 266 -10.84 -25.27 3.10
N VAL A 267 -11.97 -24.88 3.71
CA VAL A 267 -11.95 -24.00 4.88
C VAL A 267 -11.20 -24.64 6.04
N VAL A 268 -11.43 -25.93 6.32
CA VAL A 268 -10.71 -26.67 7.38
C VAL A 268 -9.20 -26.67 7.12
N ALA A 269 -8.77 -26.91 5.87
CA ALA A 269 -7.34 -26.88 5.52
C ALA A 269 -6.72 -25.50 5.76
N TYR A 270 -7.41 -24.41 5.40
CA TYR A 270 -6.92 -23.04 5.63
C TYR A 270 -6.89 -22.67 7.12
N VAL A 271 -7.87 -23.10 7.90
CA VAL A 271 -7.84 -22.90 9.37
C VAL A 271 -6.66 -23.66 9.96
N ALA A 272 -6.49 -24.94 9.65
CA ALA A 272 -5.37 -25.74 10.16
C ALA A 272 -4.00 -25.16 9.74
N ALA A 273 -3.87 -24.70 8.48
CA ALA A 273 -2.66 -24.06 8.00
C ALA A 273 -2.38 -22.71 8.69
N SER A 274 -3.43 -21.92 8.96
CA SER A 274 -3.29 -20.65 9.70
C SER A 274 -2.92 -20.88 11.15
N VAL A 275 -3.44 -21.92 11.79
CA VAL A 275 -3.04 -22.34 13.15
C VAL A 275 -1.59 -22.78 13.16
N ALA A 276 -1.16 -23.62 12.21
CA ALA A 276 0.24 -24.04 12.11
C ALA A 276 1.19 -22.86 11.91
N ALA A 277 0.85 -21.93 11.00
CA ALA A 277 1.61 -20.71 10.79
C ALA A 277 1.65 -19.82 12.03
N PHE A 278 0.52 -19.66 12.74
CA PHE A 278 0.46 -18.93 14.00
C PHE A 278 1.37 -19.56 15.07
N LEU A 279 1.33 -20.88 15.25
CA LEU A 279 2.16 -21.59 16.23
C LEU A 279 3.65 -21.48 15.91
N VAL A 280 4.04 -21.63 14.64
CA VAL A 280 5.44 -21.45 14.22
C VAL A 280 5.89 -20.01 14.46
N SER A 281 5.09 -19.03 14.04
CA SER A 281 5.42 -17.61 14.21
C SER A 281 5.39 -17.14 15.68
N ALA A 282 4.72 -17.87 16.57
CA ALA A 282 4.81 -17.64 18.01
C ALA A 282 6.19 -18.01 18.57
N VAL A 283 6.90 -18.95 17.93
CA VAL A 283 8.25 -19.39 18.35
C VAL A 283 9.34 -18.59 17.64
N ALA A 284 9.25 -18.42 16.32
CA ALA A 284 10.29 -17.77 15.53
C ALA A 284 9.73 -17.04 14.29
N VAL A 285 10.33 -15.90 13.93
CA VAL A 285 10.02 -15.20 12.68
C VAL A 285 10.96 -15.72 11.60
N VAL A 286 10.45 -16.61 10.74
CA VAL A 286 11.24 -17.35 9.72
C VAL A 286 12.09 -16.44 8.83
N PHE A 287 11.61 -15.23 8.54
CA PHE A 287 12.26 -14.27 7.64
C PHE A 287 12.70 -12.97 8.34
N GLU A 288 12.99 -13.01 9.64
CA GLU A 288 13.45 -11.82 10.40
C GLU A 288 14.69 -11.15 9.79
N TRP A 289 15.56 -11.94 9.18
CA TRP A 289 16.75 -11.47 8.47
C TRP A 289 16.45 -10.60 7.24
N LEU A 290 15.19 -10.54 6.77
CA LEU A 290 14.74 -9.57 5.78
C LEU A 290 14.75 -8.14 6.32
N ARG A 291 14.73 -7.94 7.64
CA ARG A 291 14.74 -6.63 8.30
C ARG A 291 13.63 -5.72 7.75
N LEU A 292 12.40 -6.23 7.82
CA LEU A 292 11.20 -5.55 7.38
C LEU A 292 10.32 -5.28 8.60
N PHE A 293 10.11 -4.01 8.93
CA PHE A 293 9.46 -3.57 10.17
C PHE A 293 8.09 -4.24 10.38
N GLY A 294 8.05 -5.27 11.24
CA GLY A 294 6.87 -6.07 11.57
C GLY A 294 6.23 -6.86 10.41
N THR A 295 6.77 -6.76 9.19
CA THR A 295 6.19 -7.36 7.97
C THR A 295 6.96 -8.58 7.48
N ASP A 296 8.17 -8.81 7.97
CA ASP A 296 8.86 -10.10 7.92
C ASP A 296 8.03 -11.25 8.52
N TYR A 297 7.28 -10.98 9.59
CA TYR A 297 6.27 -11.87 10.16
C TYR A 297 5.23 -12.28 9.14
N LEU A 298 4.69 -11.33 8.36
CA LEU A 298 3.71 -11.62 7.30
C LEU A 298 4.30 -12.57 6.25
N ILE A 299 5.55 -12.34 5.83
CA ILE A 299 6.23 -13.20 4.85
C ILE A 299 6.39 -14.62 5.40
N GLY A 300 6.82 -14.76 6.65
CA GLY A 300 6.92 -16.06 7.34
C GLY A 300 5.57 -16.75 7.48
N PHE A 301 4.53 -16.02 7.87
CA PHE A 301 3.19 -16.57 8.02
C PHE A 301 2.64 -17.10 6.69
N VAL A 302 2.76 -16.32 5.61
CA VAL A 302 2.36 -16.72 4.24
C VAL A 302 3.09 -17.98 3.80
N PHE A 303 4.41 -18.04 4.03
CA PHE A 303 5.23 -19.17 3.66
C PHE A 303 4.83 -20.45 4.41
N VAL A 304 4.72 -20.39 5.74
CA VAL A 304 4.38 -21.56 6.58
C VAL A 304 2.96 -22.04 6.30
N ALA A 305 1.99 -21.13 6.18
CA ALA A 305 0.62 -21.48 5.85
C ALA A 305 0.55 -22.17 4.47
N GLY A 306 1.24 -21.61 3.47
CA GLY A 306 1.32 -22.18 2.13
C GLY A 306 1.99 -23.55 2.09
N LEU A 307 3.12 -23.72 2.79
CA LEU A 307 3.79 -25.02 2.90
C LEU A 307 2.88 -26.07 3.54
N THR A 308 2.18 -25.70 4.62
CA THR A 308 1.25 -26.60 5.31
C THR A 308 0.12 -27.05 4.38
N LEU A 309 -0.46 -26.14 3.58
CA LEU A 309 -1.45 -26.47 2.57
C LEU A 309 -0.89 -27.40 1.48
N CYS A 310 0.34 -27.15 1.02
CA CYS A 310 1.02 -28.03 0.06
C CYS A 310 1.24 -29.44 0.62
N VAL A 311 1.62 -29.57 1.90
CA VAL A 311 1.77 -30.86 2.59
C VAL A 311 0.44 -31.60 2.68
N PHE A 312 -0.64 -30.93 3.09
CA PHE A 312 -1.98 -31.55 3.10
C PHE A 312 -2.40 -32.05 1.73
N THR A 313 -2.09 -31.25 0.71
CA THR A 313 -2.39 -31.59 -0.69
C THR A 313 -1.59 -32.82 -1.13
N TRP A 314 -0.31 -32.88 -0.78
CA TRP A 314 0.57 -34.01 -1.09
C TRP A 314 0.13 -35.27 -0.36
N ALA A 315 -0.13 -35.19 0.94
CA ALA A 315 -0.59 -36.31 1.76
C ALA A 315 -1.92 -36.91 1.26
N ALA A 316 -2.82 -36.09 0.72
CA ALA A 316 -4.07 -36.56 0.14
C ALA A 316 -3.90 -37.32 -1.19
N HIS A 317 -2.74 -37.24 -1.86
CA HIS A 317 -2.50 -37.79 -3.22
C HIS A 317 -1.29 -38.71 -3.37
N ALA A 318 -0.36 -38.70 -2.42
CA ALA A 318 0.72 -39.66 -2.34
C ALA A 318 0.12 -41.01 -1.88
N PRO A 319 -0.27 -41.97 -2.74
CA PRO A 319 0.41 -42.38 -3.99
C PRO A 319 -0.54 -42.98 -5.08
N ARG A 320 -1.32 -42.18 -5.82
CA ARG A 320 -2.18 -42.73 -6.92
C ARG A 320 -1.64 -42.54 -8.34
N ASP A 321 -0.81 -41.53 -8.60
CA ASP A 321 0.03 -41.39 -9.81
C ASP A 321 1.04 -40.24 -9.61
N PRO A 322 2.37 -40.49 -9.61
CA PRO A 322 3.39 -39.44 -9.50
C PRO A 322 3.31 -38.36 -10.59
N ARG A 323 2.68 -38.64 -11.73
CA ARG A 323 2.49 -37.69 -12.84
C ARG A 323 1.33 -36.72 -12.60
N SER A 324 0.37 -37.04 -11.73
CA SER A 324 -0.77 -36.18 -11.41
C SER A 324 -0.39 -34.95 -10.57
N TRP A 325 0.69 -35.04 -9.79
CA TRP A 325 1.23 -33.95 -8.97
C TRP A 325 2.12 -32.99 -9.76
N ARG A 326 2.76 -33.49 -10.84
CA ARG A 326 3.48 -32.62 -11.77
C ARG A 326 2.44 -31.83 -12.53
N GLY A 327 2.01 -30.70 -11.96
CA GLY A 327 1.48 -29.59 -12.74
C GLY A 327 2.39 -29.48 -13.96
N SER A 328 1.81 -29.59 -15.16
CA SER A 328 2.62 -29.85 -16.35
C SER A 328 3.54 -28.67 -16.54
N TRP A 329 4.79 -28.77 -16.07
CA TRP A 329 5.77 -27.71 -16.21
C TRP A 329 5.99 -27.54 -17.71
N ARG A 330 5.34 -26.51 -18.24
CA ARG A 330 5.36 -26.18 -19.65
C ARG A 330 6.03 -24.84 -19.75
N PRO A 331 7.35 -24.79 -20.02
CA PRO A 331 8.09 -23.55 -20.23
C PRO A 331 7.35 -22.49 -21.08
N PRO A 332 6.64 -22.83 -22.19
CA PRO A 332 5.90 -21.83 -22.96
C PRO A 332 4.76 -21.13 -22.21
N ASN A 333 4.24 -21.71 -21.13
CA ASN A 333 3.16 -21.12 -20.33
C ASN A 333 3.65 -20.09 -19.31
N PHE A 334 4.96 -20.05 -19.02
CA PHE A 334 5.53 -19.08 -18.08
C PHE A 334 5.77 -17.72 -18.72
N ALA A 335 6.08 -17.66 -20.02
CA ALA A 335 6.24 -16.41 -20.75
C ALA A 335 5.00 -15.48 -20.67
N PRO A 336 3.77 -15.93 -20.97
CA PRO A 336 2.59 -15.08 -20.84
C PRO A 336 2.28 -14.69 -19.39
N ALA A 337 2.58 -15.55 -18.40
CA ALA A 337 2.42 -15.23 -16.98
C ALA A 337 3.42 -14.16 -16.51
N ALA A 338 4.69 -14.26 -16.93
CA ALA A 338 5.72 -13.27 -16.66
C ALA A 338 5.40 -11.92 -17.33
N LEU A 339 4.93 -11.94 -18.58
CA LEU A 339 4.47 -10.73 -19.28
C LEU A 339 3.27 -10.07 -18.59
N ALA A 340 2.32 -10.87 -18.10
CA ALA A 340 1.20 -10.36 -17.31
C ALA A 340 1.67 -9.72 -16.00
N ALA A 341 2.64 -10.34 -15.30
CA ALA A 341 3.22 -9.79 -14.08
C ALA A 341 3.96 -8.48 -14.37
N ALA A 342 4.80 -8.46 -15.41
CA ALA A 342 5.50 -7.27 -15.86
C ALA A 342 4.52 -6.14 -16.23
N TYR A 343 3.42 -6.46 -16.92
CA TYR A 343 2.37 -5.49 -17.23
C TYR A 343 1.79 -4.86 -15.96
N VAL A 344 1.36 -5.68 -14.99
CA VAL A 344 0.77 -5.21 -13.72
C VAL A 344 1.77 -4.40 -12.89
N ILE A 345 3.03 -4.84 -12.83
CA ILE A 345 4.09 -4.14 -12.09
C ILE A 345 4.42 -2.81 -12.76
N ILE A 346 4.62 -2.79 -14.08
CA ILE A 346 5.16 -1.60 -14.75
C ILE A 346 4.06 -0.56 -14.92
N LEU A 347 2.91 -0.91 -15.51
CA LEU A 347 1.95 0.11 -15.94
C LEU A 347 1.07 0.63 -14.79
N PRO A 348 0.18 -0.17 -14.17
CA PRO A 348 -0.68 0.35 -13.12
C PRO A 348 0.06 0.55 -11.78
N VAL A 349 1.05 -0.27 -11.44
CA VAL A 349 1.77 -0.14 -10.17
C VAL A 349 2.86 0.94 -10.25
N VAL A 350 3.85 0.79 -11.14
CA VAL A 350 5.01 1.70 -11.16
C VAL A 350 4.71 3.03 -11.84
N LEU A 351 4.15 3.03 -13.06
CA LEU A 351 3.97 4.28 -13.81
C LEU A 351 2.82 5.14 -13.28
N ILE A 352 1.70 4.51 -12.93
CA ILE A 352 0.49 5.24 -12.48
C ILE A 352 0.42 5.26 -10.94
N GLY A 353 0.70 4.13 -10.29
CA GLY A 353 0.63 4.00 -8.84
C GLY A 353 1.72 4.75 -8.07
N SER A 354 2.83 5.11 -8.70
CA SER A 354 3.89 5.93 -8.09
C SER A 354 3.43 7.32 -7.67
N GLU A 355 2.31 7.81 -8.22
CA GLU A 355 1.69 9.05 -7.78
C GLU A 355 0.93 8.90 -6.45
N LEU A 356 0.68 7.67 -5.99
CA LEU A 356 -0.09 7.35 -4.79
C LEU A 356 0.70 6.56 -3.74
N ALA A 357 1.83 5.95 -4.10
CA ALA A 357 2.67 5.18 -3.19
C ALA A 357 4.08 4.98 -3.77
N HIS A 358 5.08 4.74 -2.91
CA HIS A 358 6.42 4.40 -3.37
C HIS A 358 6.49 2.97 -3.94
N THR A 359 6.46 2.83 -5.26
CA THR A 359 6.41 1.52 -5.93
C THR A 359 7.72 1.07 -6.57
N PHE A 360 8.77 1.89 -6.54
CA PHE A 360 10.09 1.53 -7.06
C PHE A 360 10.88 0.68 -6.05
N LEU A 361 11.81 -0.12 -6.57
CA LEU A 361 12.76 -0.87 -5.76
C LEU A 361 14.07 -0.10 -5.71
N SER A 362 14.39 0.46 -4.55
CA SER A 362 15.72 1.03 -4.32
C SER A 362 16.79 -0.09 -4.32
N PRO A 363 18.08 0.22 -4.58
CA PRO A 363 19.15 -0.78 -4.58
C PRO A 363 19.20 -1.61 -3.29
N GLY A 364 18.96 -0.96 -2.14
CA GLY A 364 18.88 -1.62 -0.84
C GLY A 364 17.69 -2.58 -0.66
N ARG A 365 16.64 -2.47 -1.49
CA ARG A 365 15.41 -3.30 -1.43
C ARG A 365 15.37 -4.39 -2.50
N LEU A 366 16.11 -4.23 -3.60
CA LEU A 366 16.06 -5.11 -4.77
C LEU A 366 16.30 -6.59 -4.43
N TRP A 367 17.21 -6.89 -3.50
CA TRP A 367 17.54 -8.26 -3.13
C TRP A 367 16.41 -8.99 -2.36
N ARG A 368 15.50 -8.23 -1.70
CA ARG A 368 14.37 -8.80 -0.96
C ARG A 368 13.29 -9.35 -1.90
N PHE A 369 13.14 -8.72 -3.06
CA PHE A 369 12.15 -9.09 -4.07
C PHE A 369 12.14 -10.60 -4.41
N PRO A 370 13.25 -11.21 -4.88
CA PRO A 370 13.24 -12.64 -5.23
C PRO A 370 12.95 -13.55 -4.04
N VAL A 371 13.38 -13.18 -2.83
CA VAL A 371 13.12 -13.96 -1.61
C VAL A 371 11.63 -13.93 -1.25
N ILE A 372 11.02 -12.74 -1.23
CA ILE A 372 9.60 -12.58 -0.91
C ILE A 372 8.73 -13.25 -1.98
N ALA A 373 9.09 -13.11 -3.26
CA ALA A 373 8.40 -13.79 -4.35
C ALA A 373 8.45 -15.32 -4.13
N ALA A 374 9.63 -15.89 -3.87
CA ALA A 374 9.78 -17.32 -3.62
C ALA A 374 8.98 -17.80 -2.39
N ALA A 375 9.01 -17.03 -1.29
CA ALA A 375 8.26 -17.32 -0.06
C ALA A 375 6.72 -17.32 -0.29
N SER A 376 6.25 -16.61 -1.31
CA SER A 376 4.82 -16.50 -1.65
C SER A 376 4.30 -17.66 -2.48
N ILE A 377 5.17 -18.38 -3.20
CA ILE A 377 4.79 -19.46 -4.12
C ILE A 377 3.94 -20.55 -3.45
N PRO A 378 4.27 -21.07 -2.25
CA PRO A 378 3.50 -22.17 -1.65
C PRO A 378 2.03 -21.82 -1.44
N LEU A 379 1.72 -20.62 -0.93
CA LEU A 379 0.34 -20.20 -0.69
C LEU A 379 -0.42 -19.99 -2.00
N LEU A 380 0.20 -19.28 -2.94
CA LEU A 380 -0.43 -18.97 -4.23
C LEU A 380 -0.63 -20.23 -5.08
N LEU A 381 0.26 -21.21 -4.98
CA LEU A 381 0.06 -22.52 -5.60
C LEU A 381 -1.08 -23.28 -4.92
N ALA A 382 -1.18 -23.23 -3.60
CA ALA A 382 -2.29 -23.86 -2.87
C ALA A 382 -3.64 -23.23 -3.27
N ASP A 383 -3.72 -21.92 -3.48
CA ASP A 383 -4.92 -21.27 -4.02
C ASP A 383 -5.39 -21.88 -5.34
N GLU A 384 -4.46 -22.16 -6.27
CA GLU A 384 -4.78 -22.80 -7.55
C GLU A 384 -5.33 -24.22 -7.41
N VAL A 385 -4.98 -24.92 -6.32
CA VAL A 385 -5.42 -26.30 -6.08
C VAL A 385 -6.73 -26.34 -5.30
N TYR A 386 -6.88 -25.51 -4.27
CA TYR A 386 -8.03 -25.52 -3.38
C TYR A 386 -9.20 -24.67 -3.85
N LEU A 387 -8.95 -23.53 -4.52
CA LEU A 387 -9.97 -22.54 -4.83
C LEU A 387 -10.38 -22.57 -6.31
N ARG A 388 -9.42 -22.65 -7.23
CA ARG A 388 -9.67 -22.61 -8.68
C ARG A 388 -10.66 -23.66 -9.20
N PRO A 389 -10.68 -24.91 -8.66
CA PRO A 389 -11.65 -25.92 -9.09
C PRO A 389 -13.09 -25.70 -8.59
N ILE A 390 -13.33 -24.82 -7.61
CA ILE A 390 -14.65 -24.64 -7.02
C ILE A 390 -15.62 -24.06 -8.06
N ARG A 391 -16.79 -24.69 -8.19
CA ARG A 391 -17.87 -24.26 -9.08
C ARG A 391 -19.23 -24.22 -8.37
N PRO A 392 -20.15 -23.32 -8.77
CA PRO A 392 -19.97 -22.20 -9.71
C PRO A 392 -18.99 -21.13 -9.19
N TRP A 393 -18.55 -20.21 -10.06
CA TRP A 393 -17.48 -19.24 -9.76
C TRP A 393 -17.72 -18.43 -8.48
N TRP A 394 -18.96 -18.04 -8.21
CA TRP A 394 -19.29 -17.25 -7.01
C TRP A 394 -19.01 -17.99 -5.70
N LYS A 395 -19.07 -19.34 -5.70
CA LYS A 395 -18.64 -20.15 -4.55
C LYS A 395 -17.13 -20.12 -4.39
N ALA A 396 -16.37 -20.10 -5.48
CA ALA A 396 -14.92 -19.94 -5.45
C ALA A 396 -14.54 -18.55 -4.91
N ALA A 397 -15.23 -17.50 -5.37
CA ALA A 397 -15.05 -16.14 -4.87
C ALA A 397 -15.34 -16.01 -3.38
N ALA A 398 -16.45 -16.60 -2.92
CA ALA A 398 -16.81 -16.63 -1.50
C ALA A 398 -15.77 -17.41 -0.68
N ALA A 399 -15.28 -18.55 -1.19
CA ALA A 399 -14.21 -19.31 -0.55
C ALA A 399 -12.90 -18.51 -0.50
N ALA A 400 -12.51 -17.84 -1.58
CA ALA A 400 -11.34 -16.97 -1.61
C ALA A 400 -11.46 -15.84 -0.57
N MET A 401 -12.58 -15.11 -0.56
CA MET A 401 -12.86 -14.09 0.45
C MET A 401 -12.70 -14.65 1.86
N LEU A 402 -13.36 -15.77 2.16
CA LEU A 402 -13.33 -16.39 3.47
C LEU A 402 -11.91 -16.83 3.87
N THR A 403 -11.14 -17.44 2.97
CA THR A 403 -9.76 -17.86 3.27
C THR A 403 -8.84 -16.68 3.54
N ARG A 404 -9.01 -15.54 2.84
CA ARG A 404 -8.24 -14.32 3.13
C ARG A 404 -8.63 -13.71 4.47
N LEU A 405 -9.92 -13.70 4.81
CA LEU A 405 -10.38 -13.25 6.13
C LEU A 405 -9.83 -14.13 7.26
N ILE A 406 -9.78 -15.45 7.07
CA ILE A 406 -9.16 -16.38 8.02
C ILE A 406 -7.67 -16.06 8.19
N LEU A 407 -6.91 -16.02 7.08
CA LEU A 407 -5.48 -15.70 7.12
C LEU A 407 -5.23 -14.35 7.81
N GLY A 408 -5.95 -13.30 7.40
CA GLY A 408 -5.80 -11.97 7.99
C GLY A 408 -6.20 -11.91 9.48
N GLY A 409 -7.22 -12.66 9.88
CA GLY A 409 -7.64 -12.79 11.28
C GLY A 409 -6.54 -13.42 12.16
N PHE A 410 -5.93 -14.51 11.69
CA PHE A 410 -4.80 -15.14 12.40
C PHE A 410 -3.54 -14.28 12.38
N ILE A 411 -3.24 -13.59 11.26
CA ILE A 411 -2.14 -12.63 11.17
C ILE A 411 -2.32 -11.53 12.22
N ALA A 412 -3.49 -10.89 12.26
CA ALA A 412 -3.78 -9.83 13.22
C ALA A 412 -3.74 -10.34 14.66
N THR A 413 -4.33 -11.52 14.93
CA THR A 413 -4.30 -12.15 16.26
C THR A 413 -2.88 -12.45 16.71
N GLY A 414 -2.04 -12.99 15.83
CA GLY A 414 -0.63 -13.27 16.12
C GLY A 414 0.17 -12.02 16.49
N VAL A 415 -0.01 -10.93 15.74
CA VAL A 415 0.64 -9.65 16.07
C VAL A 415 0.18 -9.14 17.44
N LEU A 416 -1.13 -9.18 17.71
CA LEU A 416 -1.71 -8.65 18.95
C LEU A 416 -1.40 -9.50 20.19
N THR A 417 -1.26 -10.81 20.05
CA THR A 417 -1.09 -11.73 21.19
C THR A 417 0.37 -12.08 21.47
N ALA A 418 1.22 -12.16 20.44
CA ALA A 418 2.63 -12.48 20.60
C ALA A 418 3.51 -11.26 20.96
N ASN A 419 2.88 -10.14 21.37
CA ASN A 419 3.52 -8.87 21.75
C ASN A 419 4.68 -8.47 20.82
N ARG A 420 4.47 -8.64 19.51
CA ARG A 420 5.41 -8.17 18.50
C ARG A 420 5.22 -6.66 18.47
N GLY A 421 6.22 -5.91 18.93
CA GLY A 421 6.11 -4.52 19.42
C GLY A 421 5.47 -3.46 18.51
N ASP A 422 5.05 -3.81 17.28
CA ASP A 422 4.60 -2.88 16.27
C ASP A 422 3.23 -3.26 15.72
N SER A 423 2.21 -2.47 16.05
CA SER A 423 0.82 -2.63 15.54
C SER A 423 0.66 -2.25 14.06
N PHE A 424 1.76 -1.98 13.35
CA PHE A 424 1.75 -1.54 11.95
C PHE A 424 1.03 -2.54 11.04
N LEU A 425 1.33 -3.83 11.17
CA LEU A 425 0.71 -4.85 10.34
C LEU A 425 -0.81 -4.93 10.54
N VAL A 426 -1.30 -4.69 11.77
CA VAL A 426 -2.74 -4.64 12.07
C VAL A 426 -3.43 -3.49 11.32
N LEU A 427 -2.74 -2.35 11.16
CA LEU A 427 -3.27 -1.21 10.41
C LEU A 427 -3.45 -1.54 8.93
N ILE A 428 -2.56 -2.35 8.33
CA ILE A 428 -2.54 -2.59 6.87
C ILE A 428 -3.11 -3.95 6.44
N VAL A 429 -3.40 -4.88 7.37
CA VAL A 429 -3.83 -6.25 7.02
C VAL A 429 -5.07 -6.29 6.12
N HIS A 430 -5.99 -5.35 6.31
CA HIS A 430 -7.18 -5.26 5.47
C HIS A 430 -6.84 -4.86 4.01
N LEU A 431 -5.83 -4.02 3.81
CA LEU A 431 -5.31 -3.69 2.47
C LEU A 431 -4.62 -4.89 1.84
N VAL A 432 -3.88 -5.68 2.62
CA VAL A 432 -3.26 -6.94 2.16
C VAL A 432 -4.33 -7.95 1.73
N ILE A 433 -5.43 -8.09 2.47
CA ILE A 433 -6.57 -8.93 2.08
C ILE A 433 -7.16 -8.49 0.74
N LEU A 434 -7.45 -7.19 0.58
CA LEU A 434 -7.97 -6.64 -0.67
C LEU A 434 -7.02 -6.86 -1.84
N PHE A 435 -5.72 -6.65 -1.61
CA PHE A 435 -4.67 -6.95 -2.58
C PHE A 435 -4.67 -8.43 -2.99
N TRP A 436 -4.73 -9.37 -2.05
CA TRP A 436 -4.79 -10.81 -2.37
C TRP A 436 -6.04 -11.22 -3.14
N LEU A 437 -7.17 -10.56 -2.91
CA LEU A 437 -8.38 -10.80 -3.66
C LEU A 437 -8.26 -10.28 -5.10
N ALA A 438 -7.76 -9.06 -5.27
CA ALA A 438 -7.47 -8.51 -6.59
C ALA A 438 -6.46 -9.37 -7.35
N LEU A 439 -5.40 -9.84 -6.66
CA LEU A 439 -4.39 -10.72 -7.23
C LEU A 439 -4.97 -12.08 -7.65
N TRP A 440 -5.85 -12.66 -6.84
CA TRP A 440 -6.52 -13.92 -7.17
C TRP A 440 -7.46 -13.80 -8.38
N LEU A 441 -8.19 -12.67 -8.50
CA LEU A 441 -9.02 -12.35 -9.67
C LEU A 441 -8.18 -12.11 -10.93
N ALA A 442 -7.04 -11.41 -10.82
CA ALA A 442 -6.11 -11.27 -11.93
C ALA A 442 -5.50 -12.63 -12.33
N GLY A 443 -5.22 -13.48 -11.33
CA GLY A 443 -4.77 -14.85 -11.52
C GLY A 443 -5.75 -15.70 -12.33
N ASP A 444 -7.07 -15.50 -12.21
CA ASP A 444 -8.06 -16.19 -13.05
C ASP A 444 -7.84 -15.91 -14.55
N LEU A 445 -7.53 -14.68 -14.92
CA LEU A 445 -7.28 -14.29 -16.31
C LEU A 445 -6.02 -14.99 -16.85
N VAL A 446 -4.95 -15.00 -16.06
CA VAL A 446 -3.69 -15.67 -16.39
C VAL A 446 -3.89 -17.18 -16.47
N HIS A 447 -4.62 -17.78 -15.53
CA HIS A 447 -4.92 -19.20 -15.53
C HIS A 447 -5.74 -19.60 -16.75
N ASN A 448 -6.80 -18.86 -17.06
CA ASN A 448 -7.63 -19.14 -18.24
C ASN A 448 -6.78 -19.13 -19.52
N ARG A 449 -5.78 -18.23 -19.62
CA ARG A 449 -4.89 -18.13 -20.77
C ARG A 449 -3.84 -19.25 -20.84
N THR A 450 -3.27 -19.63 -19.70
CA THR A 450 -2.12 -20.56 -19.61
C THR A 450 -2.51 -22.02 -19.36
N GLN A 451 -3.66 -22.24 -18.72
CA GLN A 451 -4.11 -23.52 -18.19
C GLN A 451 -3.08 -24.18 -17.25
N ASP A 452 -2.26 -23.36 -16.57
CA ASP A 452 -1.15 -23.83 -15.77
C ASP A 452 -1.16 -23.17 -14.39
N ARG A 453 -1.27 -24.02 -13.35
CA ARG A 453 -1.31 -23.61 -11.95
C ARG A 453 0.03 -22.99 -11.51
N LEU A 454 1.16 -23.56 -11.95
CA LEU A 454 2.48 -23.07 -11.58
C LEU A 454 2.77 -21.72 -12.24
N ALA A 455 2.39 -21.56 -13.51
CA ALA A 455 2.53 -20.27 -14.18
C ALA A 455 1.68 -19.17 -13.52
N THR A 456 0.45 -19.51 -13.11
CA THR A 456 -0.45 -18.58 -12.41
C THR A 456 0.08 -18.21 -11.02
N ALA A 457 0.57 -19.18 -10.25
CA ALA A 457 1.21 -18.93 -8.97
C ALA A 457 2.48 -18.07 -9.11
N ALA A 458 3.28 -18.31 -10.16
CA ALA A 458 4.47 -17.50 -10.46
C ALA A 458 4.10 -16.05 -10.81
N PHE A 459 3.05 -15.83 -11.61
CA PHE A 459 2.49 -14.49 -11.85
C PHE A 459 2.16 -13.79 -10.52
N GLY A 460 1.40 -14.46 -9.65
CA GLY A 460 1.02 -13.89 -8.36
C GLY A 460 2.22 -13.58 -7.47
N ALA A 461 3.19 -14.50 -7.43
CA ALA A 461 4.40 -14.38 -6.63
C ALA A 461 5.28 -13.21 -7.06
N LEU A 462 5.41 -12.96 -8.37
CA LEU A 462 6.15 -11.81 -8.90
C LEU A 462 5.48 -10.49 -8.52
N VAL A 463 4.17 -10.36 -8.71
CA VAL A 463 3.43 -9.14 -8.38
C VAL A 463 3.47 -8.87 -6.87
N GLN A 464 3.19 -9.87 -6.05
CA GLN A 464 3.26 -9.76 -4.58
C GLN A 464 4.66 -9.46 -4.09
N GLY A 465 5.67 -10.19 -4.60
CA GLY A 465 7.06 -9.98 -4.26
C GLY A 465 7.49 -8.54 -4.50
N TRP A 466 7.13 -7.99 -5.66
CA TRP A 466 7.45 -6.60 -6.00
C TRP A 466 6.76 -5.62 -5.05
N MET A 467 5.44 -5.74 -4.89
CA MET A 467 4.63 -4.85 -4.05
C MET A 467 5.10 -4.83 -2.59
N PHE A 468 5.40 -6.00 -2.03
CA PHE A 468 5.84 -6.09 -0.64
C PHE A 468 7.28 -5.59 -0.47
N ALA A 469 8.17 -5.87 -1.43
CA ALA A 469 9.54 -5.37 -1.40
C ALA A 469 9.65 -3.85 -1.59
N SER A 470 8.74 -3.24 -2.36
CA SER A 470 8.73 -1.78 -2.55
C SER A 470 8.06 -1.04 -1.39
N LEU A 471 6.94 -1.55 -0.87
CA LEU A 471 6.10 -0.81 0.10
C LEU A 471 6.46 -1.06 1.58
N PHE A 472 7.01 -2.21 1.94
CA PHE A 472 7.31 -2.49 3.34
C PHE A 472 8.49 -1.69 3.86
N ILE A 473 8.42 -1.29 5.12
CA ILE A 473 9.41 -0.42 5.77
C ILE A 473 10.66 -1.26 6.07
N ALA A 474 11.84 -0.74 5.74
CA ALA A 474 13.11 -1.39 6.04
C ALA A 474 13.71 -0.87 7.35
N THR A 475 14.34 -1.76 8.13
CA THR A 475 14.97 -1.46 9.43
C THR A 475 16.46 -1.69 9.45
#